data_AF-A0A7V9QMA3-F1
#
_entry.id   AF-A0A7V9QMA3-F1
#
_cell.length_a   1.000
_cell.length_b   1.000
_cell.length_c   1.000
_cell.angle_alpha   90.00
_cell.angle_beta   90.00
_cell.angle_gamma   90.00
#
_symmetry.space_group_name_H-M   'P 1'
#
loop_
_entity.id
_entity.type
_entity.pdbx_description
1 polymer ?
#
loop_
_entity_poly.entity_id
_entity_poly.type
_entity_poly.pdbx_seq_one_letter_code
_entity_poly.pdbx_strand_id
1 'polypeptide(L)'
;MSLQYLKEAHAAGEREKLIRYVRLHLGDGNEAKGIAEIDKAWIEALSLLLDVPDTDRDFILDTVSTRNPATLAHLFFQLHFFLVQRSGEWIHDGNL
;
A
#
# COMPACT_ATOMS: atom_id res chain seq x y z
N MET A 1 8.80 -5.43 14.67
CA MET A 1 9.68 -6.29 13.82
C MET A 1 10.81 -5.42 13.30
N SER A 2 12.08 -5.87 13.29
CA SER A 2 13.22 -5.01 12.94
C SER A 2 13.44 -4.93 11.42
N LEU A 3 14.04 -3.83 10.94
CA LEU A 3 14.46 -3.68 9.54
C LEU A 3 15.42 -4.80 9.11
N GLN A 4 16.28 -5.25 10.02
CA GLN A 4 17.24 -6.33 9.78
C GLN A 4 16.52 -7.66 9.48
N TYR A 5 15.48 -7.99 10.25
CA TYR A 5 14.66 -9.18 10.01
C TYR A 5 14.04 -9.20 8.60
N LEU A 6 13.54 -8.04 8.13
CA LEU A 6 12.95 -7.93 6.79
C LEU A 6 14.00 -8.08 5.68
N LYS A 7 15.21 -7.56 5.89
CA LYS A 7 16.33 -7.74 4.94
C LYS A 7 16.72 -9.22 4.82
N GLU A 8 16.78 -9.93 5.93
CA GLU A 8 17.09 -11.37 5.95
C GLU A 8 16.00 -12.18 5.26
N ALA A 9 14.73 -11.92 5.57
CA ALA A 9 13.60 -12.56 4.91
C ALA A 9 13.58 -12.30 3.39
N HIS A 10 13.90 -11.08 2.96
CA HIS A 10 14.01 -10.74 1.54
C HIS A 10 15.16 -11.49 0.88
N ALA A 11 16.35 -11.50 1.49
CA ALA A 11 17.52 -12.22 0.96
C ALA A 11 17.26 -13.74 0.85
N ALA A 12 16.48 -14.30 1.77
CA ALA A 12 16.08 -15.71 1.79
C ALA A 12 14.87 -16.03 0.88
N GLY A 13 14.27 -15.03 0.21
CA GLY A 13 13.09 -15.23 -0.65
C GLY A 13 11.81 -15.58 0.12
N GLU A 14 11.75 -15.29 1.42
CA GLU A 14 10.64 -15.63 2.33
C GLU A 14 9.48 -14.63 2.18
N ARG A 15 8.80 -14.71 1.03
CA ARG A 15 7.72 -13.78 0.64
C ARG A 15 6.62 -13.65 1.70
N GLU A 16 6.27 -14.75 2.38
CA GLU A 16 5.21 -14.73 3.41
C GLU A 16 5.59 -13.85 4.62
N LYS A 17 6.87 -13.83 5.04
CA LYS A 17 7.31 -12.96 6.13
C LYS A 17 7.21 -11.48 5.76
N LEU A 18 7.50 -11.15 4.50
CA LEU A 18 7.41 -9.79 3.99
C LEU A 18 5.95 -9.32 3.90
N ILE A 19 5.04 -10.14 3.37
CA ILE A 19 3.62 -9.74 3.29
C ILE A 19 2.96 -9.71 4.67
N ARG A 20 3.31 -10.64 5.55
CA ARG A 20 2.81 -10.66 6.93
C ARG A 20 3.25 -9.43 7.71
N TYR A 21 4.46 -8.90 7.47
CA TYR A 21 4.87 -7.60 8.01
C TYR A 21 3.90 -6.49 7.63
N VAL A 22 3.54 -6.39 6.34
CA VAL A 22 2.63 -5.36 5.84
C VAL A 22 1.26 -5.49 6.48
N ARG A 23 0.69 -6.70 6.53
CA ARG A 23 -0.62 -6.95 7.17
C ARG A 23 -0.59 -6.57 8.64
N LEU A 24 0.43 -6.98 9.38
CA LEU A 24 0.55 -6.62 10.80
C LEU A 24 0.75 -5.11 11.01
N HIS A 25 1.46 -4.42 10.11
CA HIS A 25 1.65 -2.99 10.20
C HIS A 25 0.33 -2.22 9.99
N LEU A 26 -0.40 -2.56 8.93
CA LEU A 26 -1.69 -1.91 8.60
C LEU A 26 -2.82 -2.31 9.56
N GLY A 27 -2.74 -3.51 10.14
CA GLY A 27 -3.76 -4.05 11.03
C GLY A 27 -3.52 -3.79 12.51
N ASP A 28 -2.55 -2.94 12.87
CA ASP A 28 -2.13 -2.68 14.25
C ASP A 28 -1.87 -3.98 15.06
N GLY A 29 -1.05 -4.86 14.49
CA GLY A 29 -0.72 -6.17 15.07
C GLY A 29 -1.77 -7.26 14.85
N ASN A 30 -2.93 -6.95 14.24
CA ASN A 30 -3.94 -7.93 13.86
C ASN A 30 -3.92 -8.20 12.35
N GLU A 31 -3.47 -9.39 11.95
CA GLU A 31 -3.33 -9.76 10.54
C GLU A 31 -4.67 -9.74 9.77
N ALA A 32 -5.77 -10.18 10.38
CA ALA A 32 -7.08 -10.16 9.74
C ALA A 32 -7.58 -8.73 9.49
N LYS A 33 -7.34 -7.81 10.44
CA LYS A 33 -7.60 -6.38 10.22
C LYS A 33 -6.72 -5.83 9.09
N GLY A 34 -5.44 -6.19 9.07
CA GLY A 34 -4.51 -5.75 8.04
C GLY A 34 -4.90 -6.18 6.63
N ILE A 35 -5.43 -7.40 6.48
CA ILE A 35 -6.00 -7.86 5.22
C ILE A 35 -7.20 -6.99 4.82
N ALA A 36 -8.12 -6.75 5.76
CA ALA A 36 -9.28 -5.89 5.49
C ALA A 36 -8.89 -4.45 5.10
N GLU A 37 -7.86 -3.87 5.72
CA GLU A 37 -7.34 -2.55 5.34
C GLU A 37 -6.73 -2.56 3.94
N ILE A 38 -6.02 -3.63 3.57
CA ILE A 38 -5.49 -3.77 2.21
C ILE A 38 -6.64 -3.86 1.20
N ASP A 39 -7.65 -4.67 1.49
CA ASP A 39 -8.82 -4.86 0.62
C ASP A 39 -9.57 -3.55 0.40
N LYS A 40 -9.72 -2.72 1.45
CA LYS A 40 -10.32 -1.38 1.36
C LYS A 40 -9.67 -0.51 0.28
N ALA A 41 -8.33 -0.42 0.27
CA ALA A 41 -7.62 0.40 -0.72
C ALA A 41 -7.83 -0.10 -2.15
N TRP A 42 -7.81 -1.42 -2.36
CA TRP A 42 -8.03 -2.01 -3.68
C TRP A 42 -9.48 -1.84 -4.17
N ILE A 43 -10.45 -2.02 -3.27
CA ILE A 43 -11.88 -1.83 -3.57
C ILE A 43 -12.15 -0.37 -3.91
N GLU A 44 -11.61 0.59 -3.14
CA GLU A 44 -11.78 2.01 -3.41
C GLU A 44 -11.15 2.43 -4.75
N ALA A 45 -9.92 1.98 -5.03
CA ALA A 45 -9.28 2.24 -6.32
C ALA A 45 -10.10 1.69 -7.49
N LEU A 46 -10.58 0.45 -7.37
CA LEU A 46 -11.41 -0.16 -8.40
C LEU A 46 -12.73 0.61 -8.59
N SER A 47 -13.39 0.98 -7.49
CA SER A 47 -14.64 1.75 -7.49
C SER A 47 -14.52 3.04 -8.30
N LEU A 48 -13.44 3.82 -8.08
CA LEU A 48 -13.17 5.05 -8.82
C LEU A 48 -12.97 4.83 -10.32
N LEU A 49 -12.49 3.66 -10.72
CA LEU A 49 -12.22 3.34 -12.12
C LEU A 49 -13.43 2.71 -12.84
N LEU A 50 -14.48 2.30 -12.11
CA LEU A 50 -15.70 1.75 -12.71
C LEU A 50 -16.44 2.76 -13.58
N ASP A 51 -16.39 4.04 -13.19
CA ASP A 51 -17.00 5.14 -13.96
C ASP A 51 -16.12 5.65 -15.11
N VAL A 52 -14.96 5.01 -15.34
CA VAL A 52 -13.96 5.36 -16.38
C VAL A 52 -13.68 6.87 -16.38
N PRO A 53 -13.21 7.44 -15.26
CA PRO A 53 -12.98 8.87 -15.16
C PRO A 53 -11.91 9.31 -16.16
N ASP A 54 -11.95 10.58 -16.56
CA ASP A 54 -10.84 11.20 -17.28
C ASP A 54 -9.60 11.20 -16.37
N THR A 55 -8.63 10.37 -16.72
CA THR A 55 -7.35 10.24 -16.02
C THR A 55 -6.23 10.88 -16.81
N ASP A 56 -5.33 11.59 -16.13
CA ASP A 56 -4.09 12.10 -16.72
C ASP A 56 -3.08 10.96 -16.94
N ARG A 57 -3.21 10.27 -18.08
CA ARG A 57 -2.36 9.13 -18.44
C ARG A 57 -0.92 9.53 -18.72
N ASP A 58 -0.72 10.73 -19.26
CA ASP A 58 0.62 11.23 -19.59
C ASP A 58 1.41 11.46 -18.30
N PHE A 59 0.80 12.09 -17.28
CA PHE A 59 1.41 12.22 -15.96
C PHE A 59 1.76 10.86 -15.34
N ILE A 60 0.85 9.87 -15.42
CA ILE A 60 1.07 8.53 -14.85
C ILE A 60 2.28 7.85 -15.51
N LEU A 61 2.32 7.82 -16.85
CA LEU A 61 3.38 7.14 -17.61
C LEU A 61 4.72 7.85 -17.48
N ASP A 62 4.73 9.19 -17.49
CA ASP A 62 5.95 9.96 -17.23
C ASP A 62 6.48 9.69 -15.81
N THR A 63 5.60 9.68 -14.81
CA THR A 63 6.01 9.41 -13.41
C THR A 63 6.64 8.03 -13.27
N VAL A 64 6.03 6.99 -13.86
CA VAL A 64 6.56 5.62 -13.78
C VAL A 64 7.88 5.47 -14.54
N SER A 65 8.06 6.19 -15.66
CA SER A 65 9.26 6.05 -16.49
C SER A 65 10.45 6.88 -16.02
N THR A 66 10.22 8.03 -15.36
CA THR A 66 11.28 8.99 -15.02
C THR A 66 11.73 8.94 -13.56
N ARG A 67 10.88 8.45 -12.65
CA ARG A 67 11.21 8.42 -11.21
C ARG A 67 11.94 7.14 -10.83
N ASN A 68 12.83 7.25 -9.84
CA ASN A 68 13.57 6.09 -9.36
C ASN A 68 12.64 5.11 -8.61
N PRO A 69 12.98 3.80 -8.56
CA PRO A 69 12.13 2.78 -7.93
C PRO A 69 11.83 3.02 -6.44
N ALA A 70 12.75 3.61 -5.69
CA ALA A 70 12.53 3.89 -4.27
C ALA A 70 11.46 4.98 -4.08
N THR A 71 11.47 6.02 -4.92
CA THR A 71 10.41 7.03 -4.96
C THR A 71 9.07 6.42 -5.35
N LEU A 72 9.05 5.55 -6.36
CA LEU A 72 7.81 4.86 -6.76
C LEU A 72 7.26 3.95 -5.66
N ALA A 73 8.13 3.27 -4.91
CA ALA A 73 7.72 2.46 -3.76
C ALA A 73 7.09 3.33 -2.66
N HIS A 74 7.68 4.48 -2.35
CA HIS A 74 7.09 5.42 -1.39
C HIS A 74 5.76 5.98 -1.89
N LEU A 75 5.67 6.37 -3.18
CA LEU A 75 4.43 6.82 -3.79
C LEU A 75 3.34 5.75 -3.69
N PHE A 76 3.67 4.48 -3.93
CA PHE A 76 2.73 3.37 -3.78
C PHE A 76 2.16 3.28 -2.36
N PHE A 77 3.01 3.38 -1.32
CA PHE A 77 2.52 3.39 0.07
C PHE A 77 1.65 4.62 0.36
N GLN A 78 2.03 5.80 -0.11
CA GLN A 78 1.23 7.02 0.08
C GLN A 78 -0.15 6.92 -0.59
N LEU A 79 -0.20 6.43 -1.83
CA LEU A 79 -1.46 6.20 -2.55
C LEU A 79 -2.32 5.14 -1.85
N HIS A 80 -1.70 4.06 -1.36
CA HIS A 80 -2.39 3.04 -0.60
C HIS A 80 -3.08 3.64 0.63
N PHE A 81 -2.35 4.40 1.47
CA PHE A 81 -2.92 5.05 2.64
C PHE A 81 -4.02 6.05 2.29
N PHE A 82 -3.81 6.85 1.25
CA PHE A 82 -4.83 7.78 0.75
C PHE A 82 -6.14 7.06 0.38
N LEU A 83 -6.05 5.91 -0.30
CA LEU A 83 -7.22 5.12 -0.69
C LEU A 83 -7.89 4.42 0.50
N VAL A 84 -7.12 3.92 1.48
CA VAL A 84 -7.67 3.42 2.75
C VAL A 84 -8.47 4.53 3.43
N GLN A 85 -7.89 5.72 3.61
CA GLN A 85 -8.56 6.86 4.23
C GLN A 85 -9.85 7.24 3.49
N ARG A 86 -9.80 7.25 2.16
CA ARG A 86 -10.95 7.60 1.32
C ARG A 86 -12.08 6.58 1.44
N SER A 87 -11.75 5.30 1.65
CA SER A 87 -12.74 4.22 1.75
C SER A 87 -13.66 4.27 2.98
N GLY A 88 -13.35 5.12 3.98
CA GLY A 88 -14.15 5.27 5.21
C GLY A 88 -13.31 5.15 6.48
N GLU A 89 -13.88 4.56 7.54
CA GLU A 89 -13.20 4.43 8.84
C GLU A 89 -11.83 3.75 8.70
N TRP A 90 -10.79 4.55 8.95
CA TRP A 90 -9.41 4.09 9.09
C TRP A 90 -9.15 3.75 10.56
N ILE A 91 -8.54 2.60 10.82
CA ILE A 91 -8.28 2.11 12.20
C ILE A 91 -7.08 2.83 12.83
N HIS A 92 -6.31 3.62 12.08
CA HIS A 92 -5.17 4.37 12.60
C HIS A 92 -5.56 5.78 13.05
N ASP A 93 -5.62 5.99 14.37
CA ASP A 93 -5.64 7.32 15.03
C ASP A 93 -4.26 8.00 15.03
N GLY A 94 -3.26 7.38 14.39
CA GLY A 94 -1.90 7.90 14.32
C GLY A 94 -1.78 8.94 13.22
N ASN A 95 -1.70 10.22 13.59
CA ASN A 95 -1.19 11.27 12.71
C ASN A 95 0.12 10.80 12.06
N LEU A 96 0.13 10.71 10.73
CA LEU A 96 1.35 10.59 9.92
C LEU A 96 2.30 11.76 10.18
#